data_AF-A0A955N8P9-F1
#
_entry.id   AF-A0A955N8P9-F1
#
_cell.length_a   1.000
_cell.length_b   1.000
_cell.length_c   1.000
_cell.angle_alpha   90.00
_cell.angle_beta   90.00
_cell.angle_gamma   90.00
#
_symmetry.space_group_name_H-M   'P 1'
#
loop_
_entity.id
_entity.type
_entity.pdbx_description
1 polymer ?
#
loop_
_entity_poly.entity_id
_entity_poly.type
_entity_poly.pdbx_seq_one_letter_code
_entity_poly.pdbx_strand_id
1 'polypeptide(L)'
;MHRLIADLYPICRSITGNGVRETLHLIGKHIPVEIHEVPSGTKVFDWIVPKEWNIQDAYIKNSRGERVVDFQKSNLHVVSYSQPIHTTMTLEELKPHLHSLPGAPERIPYRTSYYKESWGFCLSHRKLMELTDKEYEVCINSTMAEGHLTYGTCYIKGESDQEILISCHICHPSLCNDNLSGIALSTFLAKTLRLTSLHYSYRFLFIPGTIGSITWLALHEGQVSKIKAGIVVTGVGDSGPVTYKKSRQGNAEIDRAFNYVLKTSGQA
;
A
#
# COMPACT_ATOMS: atom_id res chain seq x y z
N MET A 1 -17.91 3.14 -2.76
CA MET A 1 -16.63 2.40 -2.80
C MET A 1 -15.86 2.65 -4.10
N HIS A 2 -16.37 2.29 -5.29
CA HIS A 2 -15.64 2.47 -6.57
C HIS A 2 -15.09 3.89 -6.80
N ARG A 3 -15.87 4.94 -6.53
CA ARG A 3 -15.41 6.33 -6.65
C ARG A 3 -14.18 6.64 -5.80
N LEU A 4 -14.14 6.18 -4.55
CA LEU A 4 -12.97 6.36 -3.68
C LEU A 4 -11.75 5.62 -4.23
N ILE A 5 -11.93 4.43 -4.83
CA ILE A 5 -10.83 3.72 -5.52
C ILE A 5 -10.31 4.56 -6.69
N ALA A 6 -11.20 5.13 -7.51
CA ALA A 6 -10.81 5.97 -8.64
C ALA A 6 -10.05 7.23 -8.19
N ASP A 7 -10.52 7.89 -7.12
CA ASP A 7 -9.87 9.07 -6.55
C ASP A 7 -8.49 8.73 -5.94
N LEU A 8 -8.35 7.55 -5.33
CA LEU A 8 -7.09 7.07 -4.76
C LEU A 8 -6.12 6.49 -5.80
N TYR A 9 -6.61 6.02 -6.94
CA TYR A 9 -5.83 5.31 -7.95
C TYR A 9 -4.56 6.03 -8.40
N PRO A 10 -4.57 7.32 -8.77
CA PRO A 10 -3.38 7.98 -9.32
C PRO A 10 -2.28 8.25 -8.29
N ILE A 11 -2.60 8.23 -7.00
CA ILE A 11 -1.66 8.60 -5.93
C ILE A 11 -0.54 7.57 -5.81
N CYS A 12 0.71 8.03 -5.89
CA CYS A 12 1.89 7.19 -5.71
C CYS A 12 2.16 6.95 -4.21
N ARG A 13 1.55 5.89 -3.67
CA ARG A 13 1.85 5.40 -2.31
C ARG A 13 3.13 4.57 -2.28
N SER A 14 3.72 4.51 -1.08
CA SER A 14 4.76 3.57 -0.70
C SER A 14 4.61 3.25 0.79
N ILE A 15 5.61 2.67 1.45
CA ILE A 15 5.57 2.43 2.90
C ILE A 15 5.70 3.70 3.75
N THR A 16 6.05 4.84 3.13
CA THR A 16 6.06 6.19 3.72
C THR A 16 5.72 7.23 2.64
N GLY A 17 5.72 8.52 3.00
CA GLY A 17 5.69 9.63 2.05
C GLY A 17 4.31 10.27 1.84
N ASN A 18 4.30 11.34 1.05
CA ASN A 18 3.14 12.20 0.85
C ASN A 18 1.95 11.49 0.21
N GLY A 19 2.17 10.45 -0.61
CA GLY A 19 1.08 9.65 -1.16
C GLY A 19 0.27 8.90 -0.09
N VAL A 20 0.91 8.52 1.02
CA VAL A 20 0.22 7.95 2.19
C VAL A 20 -0.62 9.03 2.89
N ARG A 21 -0.05 10.21 3.13
CA ARG A 21 -0.75 11.34 3.76
C ARG A 21 -1.97 11.79 2.95
N GLU A 22 -1.83 11.92 1.64
CA GLU A 22 -2.91 12.27 0.73
C GLU A 22 -4.03 11.21 0.75
N THR A 23 -3.63 9.93 0.75
CA THR A 23 -4.57 8.81 0.87
C THR A 23 -5.37 8.89 2.17
N LEU A 24 -4.71 9.12 3.31
CA LEU A 24 -5.36 9.27 4.62
C LEU A 24 -6.27 10.51 4.67
N HIS A 25 -5.86 11.62 4.04
CA HIS A 25 -6.70 12.81 3.94
C HIS A 25 -8.00 12.53 3.15
N LEU A 26 -7.92 11.77 2.05
CA LEU A 26 -9.10 11.38 1.27
C LEU A 26 -10.01 10.41 2.03
N ILE A 27 -9.45 9.46 2.78
CA ILE A 27 -10.22 8.61 3.71
C ILE A 27 -10.91 9.49 4.79
N GLY A 28 -10.20 10.50 5.29
CA GLY A 28 -10.68 11.49 6.26
C GLY A 28 -11.93 12.26 5.83
N LYS A 29 -12.20 12.35 4.52
CA LYS A 29 -13.45 12.94 3.97
C LYS A 29 -14.68 12.04 4.20
N HIS A 30 -14.49 10.77 4.57
CA HIS A 30 -15.55 9.79 4.77
C HIS A 30 -15.74 9.39 6.23
N ILE A 31 -14.65 9.32 7.00
CA ILE A 31 -14.62 8.92 8.42
C ILE A 31 -13.57 9.74 9.18
N PRO A 32 -13.69 9.93 10.50
CA PRO A 32 -12.63 10.53 11.30
C PRO A 32 -11.41 9.61 11.26
N VAL A 33 -10.27 10.16 10.84
CA VAL A 33 -8.98 9.47 10.84
C VAL A 33 -8.02 10.28 11.71
N GLU A 34 -7.50 9.65 12.75
CA GLU A 34 -6.35 10.16 13.49
C GLU A 34 -5.09 9.73 12.73
N ILE A 35 -4.33 10.71 12.25
CA ILE A 35 -3.08 10.48 11.51
C ILE A 35 -1.92 10.51 12.51
N HIS A 36 -1.11 9.47 12.46
CA HIS A 36 0.08 9.28 13.29
C HIS A 36 1.31 9.32 12.41
N GLU A 37 2.36 9.97 12.90
CA GLU A 37 3.66 10.09 12.23
C GLU A 37 4.74 9.57 13.19
N VAL A 38 5.45 8.52 12.80
CA VAL A 38 6.52 7.92 13.62
C VAL A 38 7.86 8.25 12.98
N PRO A 39 8.79 8.92 13.69
CA PRO A 39 10.06 9.36 13.11
C PRO A 39 10.89 8.20 12.56
N SER A 40 11.56 8.44 11.43
CA SER A 40 12.63 7.57 10.91
C SER A 40 13.68 7.30 12.00
N GLY A 41 14.25 6.09 11.99
CA GLY A 41 15.21 5.67 13.01
C GLY A 41 14.58 5.16 14.32
N THR A 42 13.26 5.35 14.53
CA THR A 42 12.56 4.79 15.70
C THR A 42 12.67 3.27 15.70
N LYS A 43 13.15 2.69 16.79
CA LYS A 43 13.18 1.25 16.99
C LYS A 43 11.79 0.76 17.41
N VAL A 44 11.24 -0.19 16.66
CA VAL A 44 9.93 -0.81 16.88
C VAL A 44 10.11 -2.33 16.89
N PHE A 45 10.19 -2.90 18.10
CA PHE A 45 10.69 -4.25 18.32
C PHE A 45 12.06 -4.47 17.64
N ASP A 46 12.16 -5.45 16.74
CA ASP A 46 13.39 -5.78 16.00
C ASP A 46 13.56 -4.97 14.71
N TRP A 47 12.64 -4.05 14.43
CA TRP A 47 12.63 -3.23 13.21
C TRP A 47 13.00 -1.78 13.52
N ILE A 48 13.42 -1.08 12.47
CA ILE A 48 13.69 0.36 12.50
C ILE A 48 12.77 1.01 11.48
N VAL A 49 12.08 2.07 11.89
CA VAL A 49 11.25 2.88 10.99
C VAL A 49 12.15 3.48 9.89
N PRO A 50 11.85 3.24 8.60
CA PRO A 50 12.75 3.62 7.52
C PRO A 50 12.77 5.13 7.31
N LYS A 51 13.74 5.60 6.51
CA LYS A 51 13.70 6.93 5.89
C LYS A 51 12.41 7.12 5.10
N GLU A 52 11.96 8.36 5.06
CA GLU A 52 10.81 8.76 4.27
C GLU A 52 11.20 8.90 2.79
N TRP A 53 10.39 8.33 1.91
CA TRP A 53 10.57 8.39 0.46
C TRP A 53 9.45 9.19 -0.20
N ASN A 54 9.83 10.13 -1.06
CA ASN A 54 8.92 10.89 -1.92
C ASN A 54 9.45 10.93 -3.35
N ILE A 55 8.56 11.09 -4.32
CA ILE A 55 8.90 11.19 -5.74
C ILE A 55 8.05 12.28 -6.41
N GLN A 56 8.69 13.08 -7.26
CA GLN A 56 8.03 14.15 -8.02
C GLN A 56 7.85 13.77 -9.49
N ASP A 57 8.89 13.21 -10.11
CA ASP A 57 8.86 12.79 -11.50
C ASP A 57 9.90 11.69 -11.75
N ALA A 58 9.71 10.91 -12.81
CA ALA A 58 10.72 9.99 -13.30
C ALA A 58 10.47 9.60 -14.76
N TYR A 59 11.54 9.44 -15.52
CA TYR A 59 11.45 9.10 -16.93
C TYR A 59 12.73 8.44 -17.45
N ILE A 60 12.56 7.75 -18.58
CA ILE A 60 13.63 7.40 -19.50
C ILE A 60 13.32 8.10 -20.81
N LYS A 61 14.27 8.89 -21.32
CA LYS A 61 14.13 9.71 -22.52
C LYS A 61 15.13 9.26 -23.58
N ASN A 62 14.66 9.10 -24.81
CA ASN A 62 15.49 8.67 -25.95
C ASN A 62 16.25 9.84 -26.58
N SER A 63 17.04 9.57 -27.62
CA SER A 63 17.84 10.58 -28.34
C SER A 63 17.01 11.67 -29.03
N ARG A 64 15.73 11.40 -29.31
CA ARG A 64 14.77 12.36 -29.88
C ARG A 64 14.11 13.27 -28.84
N GLY A 65 14.42 13.05 -27.56
CA GLY A 65 13.83 13.80 -26.46
C GLY A 65 12.48 13.27 -25.98
N GLU A 66 12.04 12.11 -26.47
CA GLU A 66 10.75 11.51 -26.12
C GLU A 66 10.86 10.66 -24.86
N ARG A 67 9.93 10.82 -23.90
CA ARG A 67 9.83 9.95 -22.72
C ARG A 67 9.27 8.58 -23.13
N VAL A 68 10.15 7.60 -23.32
CA VAL A 68 9.78 6.22 -23.66
C VAL A 68 9.26 5.44 -22.45
N VAL A 69 9.65 5.86 -21.25
CA VAL A 69 9.05 5.47 -19.97
C VAL A 69 8.75 6.75 -19.19
N ASP A 70 7.54 6.88 -18.67
CA ASP A 70 7.04 8.14 -18.09
C ASP A 70 6.19 7.89 -16.85
N PHE A 71 6.71 8.26 -15.69
CA PHE A 71 6.06 8.09 -14.38
C PHE A 71 4.69 8.74 -14.32
N GLN A 72 4.49 9.87 -15.00
CA GLN A 72 3.21 10.58 -15.04
C GLN A 72 2.10 9.77 -15.73
N LYS A 73 2.47 8.80 -16.59
CA LYS A 73 1.51 7.87 -17.22
C LYS A 73 1.18 6.69 -16.32
N SER A 74 2.15 6.22 -15.54
CA SER A 74 1.96 5.17 -14.55
C SER A 74 3.08 5.20 -13.52
N ASN A 75 2.72 5.38 -12.25
CA ASN A 75 3.69 5.34 -11.16
C ASN A 75 4.27 3.93 -10.91
N LEU A 76 3.71 2.88 -11.53
CA LEU A 76 4.30 1.54 -11.55
C LEU A 76 5.59 1.48 -12.35
N HIS A 77 5.89 2.49 -13.16
CA HIS A 77 7.14 2.55 -13.90
C HIS A 77 8.38 2.66 -13.04
N VAL A 78 8.27 3.04 -11.77
CA VAL A 78 9.42 3.19 -10.88
C VAL A 78 9.41 2.08 -9.82
N VAL A 79 10.58 1.48 -9.57
CA VAL A 79 10.76 0.61 -8.41
C VAL A 79 10.56 1.45 -7.15
N SER A 80 9.55 1.14 -6.34
CA SER A 80 9.26 1.93 -5.13
C SER A 80 10.49 1.97 -4.21
N TYR A 81 10.76 3.14 -3.60
CA TYR A 81 11.99 3.43 -2.86
C TYR A 81 13.27 3.60 -3.70
N SER A 82 13.16 3.82 -5.02
CA SER A 82 14.33 4.14 -5.85
C SER A 82 15.05 5.41 -5.39
N GLN A 83 16.38 5.33 -5.32
CA GLN A 83 17.26 6.49 -5.12
C GLN A 83 17.16 7.50 -6.27
N PRO A 84 17.41 8.79 -6.00
CA PRO A 84 17.46 9.79 -7.06
C PRO A 84 18.62 9.53 -8.01
N ILE A 85 18.38 9.72 -9.30
CA ILE A 85 19.40 9.66 -10.33
C ILE A 85 19.04 10.63 -11.45
N HIS A 86 20.04 11.29 -12.02
CA HIS A 86 19.88 12.03 -13.27
C HIS A 86 21.17 11.91 -14.06
N THR A 87 21.16 11.08 -15.09
CA THR A 87 22.34 10.83 -15.93
C THR A 87 21.95 10.36 -17.31
N THR A 88 22.87 10.48 -18.26
CA THR A 88 22.79 9.77 -19.54
C THR A 88 23.60 8.48 -19.43
N MET A 89 23.05 7.37 -19.91
CA MET A 89 23.74 6.08 -19.91
C MET A 89 23.39 5.28 -21.16
N THR A 90 24.25 4.34 -21.51
CA THR A 90 24.01 3.43 -22.62
C THR A 90 22.88 2.45 -22.32
N LEU A 91 22.27 1.88 -23.37
CA LEU A 91 21.26 0.83 -23.19
C LEU A 91 21.82 -0.39 -22.43
N GLU A 92 23.10 -0.72 -22.61
CA GLU A 92 23.76 -1.83 -21.91
C GLU A 92 23.86 -1.58 -20.41
N GLU A 93 24.22 -0.36 -20.01
CA GLU A 93 24.27 0.07 -18.61
C GLU A 93 22.88 0.19 -17.98
N LEU A 94 21.87 0.58 -18.77
CA LEU A 94 20.50 0.75 -18.30
C LEU A 94 19.78 -0.59 -18.09
N LYS A 95 20.02 -1.59 -18.94
CA LYS A 95 19.32 -2.90 -18.93
C LYS A 95 19.25 -3.58 -17.55
N PRO A 96 20.32 -3.63 -16.74
CA PRO A 96 20.26 -4.19 -15.38
C PRO A 96 19.24 -3.53 -14.44
N HIS A 97 18.90 -2.26 -14.68
CA HIS A 97 17.93 -1.48 -13.92
C HIS A 97 16.51 -1.55 -14.49
N LEU A 98 16.31 -2.28 -15.58
CA LEU A 98 15.02 -2.46 -16.24
C LEU A 98 14.37 -3.78 -15.83
N HIS A 99 13.07 -3.73 -15.55
CA HIS A 99 12.31 -4.89 -15.11
C HIS A 99 11.04 -5.07 -15.96
N SER A 100 10.86 -6.26 -16.50
CA SER A 100 9.68 -6.64 -17.28
C SER A 100 9.25 -8.08 -16.99
N LEU A 101 8.12 -8.51 -17.55
CA LEU A 101 7.59 -9.87 -17.42
C LEU A 101 7.46 -10.51 -18.80
N PRO A 102 8.42 -11.34 -19.25
CA PRO A 102 8.35 -11.99 -20.57
C PRO A 102 7.07 -12.81 -20.77
N GLY A 103 6.58 -13.50 -19.73
CA GLY A 103 5.33 -14.28 -19.78
C GLY A 103 4.04 -13.45 -19.77
N ALA A 104 4.13 -12.13 -19.57
CA ALA A 104 2.98 -11.22 -19.59
C ALA A 104 3.39 -9.89 -20.26
N PRO A 105 3.63 -9.88 -21.58
CA PRO A 105 4.42 -8.85 -22.24
C PRO A 105 3.81 -7.45 -22.26
N GLU A 106 2.50 -7.34 -22.01
CA GLU A 106 1.78 -6.06 -21.91
C GLU A 106 1.78 -5.46 -20.49
N ARG A 107 2.15 -6.24 -19.46
CA ARG A 107 2.03 -5.80 -18.06
C ARG A 107 3.30 -5.12 -17.58
N ILE A 108 3.13 -4.06 -16.80
CA ILE A 108 4.21 -3.41 -16.05
C ILE A 108 4.29 -4.10 -14.67
N PRO A 109 5.42 -4.72 -14.30
CA PRO A 109 5.57 -5.31 -12.97
C PRO A 109 5.63 -4.22 -11.89
N TYR A 110 5.00 -4.46 -10.75
CA TYR A 110 5.24 -3.67 -9.54
C TYR A 110 6.45 -4.24 -8.78
N ARG A 111 7.42 -3.39 -8.41
CA ARG A 111 8.62 -3.76 -7.67
C ARG A 111 8.94 -2.73 -6.60
N THR A 112 9.67 -3.18 -5.58
CA THR A 112 10.03 -2.37 -4.40
C THR A 112 11.48 -2.66 -4.00
N SER A 113 12.13 -1.68 -3.36
CA SER A 113 13.47 -1.82 -2.82
C SER A 113 13.60 -1.14 -1.45
N TYR A 114 12.69 -1.45 -0.53
CA TYR A 114 12.55 -0.71 0.74
C TYR A 114 13.77 -0.74 1.66
N TYR A 115 14.47 -1.88 1.73
CA TYR A 115 15.53 -2.13 2.72
C TYR A 115 16.90 -2.37 2.09
N LYS A 116 17.00 -2.18 0.78
CA LYS A 116 18.25 -2.25 0.04
C LYS A 116 18.28 -1.07 -0.91
N GLU A 117 19.29 -0.22 -0.76
CA GLU A 117 19.47 0.91 -1.67
C GLU A 117 19.66 0.42 -3.11
N SER A 118 18.83 0.94 -4.00
CA SER A 118 18.81 0.64 -5.43
C SER A 118 17.97 1.68 -6.15
N TRP A 119 17.93 1.61 -7.46
CA TRP A 119 16.98 2.31 -8.30
C TRP A 119 16.66 1.45 -9.54
N GLY A 120 15.49 1.67 -10.14
CA GLY A 120 15.13 0.98 -11.37
C GLY A 120 13.78 1.40 -11.95
N PHE A 121 13.56 0.96 -13.19
CA PHE A 121 12.32 1.16 -13.93
C PHE A 121 11.64 -0.17 -14.26
N CYS A 122 10.32 -0.17 -14.18
CA CYS A 122 9.47 -1.26 -14.65
C CYS A 122 8.77 -0.84 -15.94
N LEU A 123 8.66 -1.74 -16.88
CA LEU A 123 7.98 -1.50 -18.16
C LEU A 123 7.42 -2.81 -18.71
N SER A 124 6.51 -2.69 -19.67
CA SER A 124 6.03 -3.85 -20.40
C SER A 124 7.20 -4.51 -21.16
N HIS A 125 7.18 -5.83 -21.29
CA HIS A 125 8.25 -6.53 -22.02
C HIS A 125 8.30 -6.08 -23.47
N ARG A 126 7.14 -5.81 -24.09
CA ARG A 126 7.07 -5.24 -25.43
C ARG A 126 7.83 -3.91 -25.53
N LYS A 127 7.60 -2.98 -24.60
CA LYS A 127 8.30 -1.68 -24.59
C LYS A 127 9.80 -1.83 -24.39
N LEU A 128 10.23 -2.78 -23.55
CA LEU A 128 11.64 -3.08 -23.34
C LEU A 128 12.35 -3.51 -24.64
N MET A 129 11.69 -4.34 -25.45
CA MET A 129 12.24 -4.83 -26.72
C MET A 129 12.31 -3.76 -27.81
N GLU A 130 11.55 -2.66 -27.66
CA GLU A 130 11.56 -1.52 -28.59
C GLU A 130 12.70 -0.53 -28.31
N LEU A 131 13.41 -0.66 -27.18
CA LEU A 131 14.53 0.21 -26.85
C LEU A 131 15.74 -0.12 -27.74
N THR A 132 16.12 0.79 -28.62
CA THR A 132 17.19 0.60 -29.60
C THR A 132 18.24 1.70 -29.64
N ASP A 133 17.94 2.89 -29.10
CA ASP A 133 18.91 3.98 -29.01
C ASP A 133 20.16 3.57 -28.23
N LYS A 134 21.30 4.14 -28.61
CA LYS A 134 22.59 3.89 -27.97
C LYS A 134 22.59 4.37 -26.52
N GLU A 135 22.03 5.55 -26.28
CA GLU A 135 22.02 6.25 -24.99
C GLU A 135 20.64 6.78 -24.66
N TYR A 136 20.35 6.84 -23.37
CA TYR A 136 19.11 7.37 -22.81
C TYR A 136 19.43 8.34 -21.67
N GLU A 137 18.68 9.44 -21.60
CA GLU A 137 18.63 10.27 -20.40
C GLU A 137 17.67 9.61 -19.41
N VAL A 138 18.18 9.29 -18.23
CA VAL A 138 17.45 8.59 -17.16
C VAL A 138 17.35 9.53 -15.98
N CYS A 139 16.12 9.75 -15.51
CA CYS A 139 15.85 10.62 -14.37
C CYS A 139 14.86 9.96 -13.40
N ILE A 140 15.22 9.91 -12.12
CA ILE A 140 14.31 9.66 -11.01
C ILE A 140 14.49 10.83 -10.05
N ASN A 141 13.51 11.73 -10.03
CA ASN A 141 13.48 12.86 -9.11
C ASN A 141 12.73 12.44 -7.83
N SER A 142 13.44 11.70 -6.99
CA SER A 142 12.97 11.24 -5.68
C SER A 142 13.82 11.81 -4.54
N THR A 143 13.30 11.72 -3.33
CA THR A 143 14.03 12.08 -2.11
C THR A 143 13.96 10.92 -1.12
N MET A 144 15.06 10.62 -0.45
CA MET A 144 15.11 9.67 0.66
C MET A 144 15.83 10.31 1.84
N ALA A 145 15.06 10.74 2.84
CA ALA A 145 15.53 11.56 3.94
C ALA A 145 14.93 11.10 5.28
N GLU A 146 15.48 11.58 6.39
CA GLU A 146 14.81 11.44 7.67
C GLU A 146 13.44 12.13 7.60
N GLY A 147 12.41 11.41 8.01
CA GLY A 147 11.03 11.88 7.96
C GLY A 147 10.19 10.99 8.85
N HIS A 148 9.03 10.55 8.36
CA HIS A 148 8.11 9.77 9.16
C HIS A 148 7.47 8.61 8.39
N LEU A 149 7.18 7.54 9.13
CA LEU A 149 6.18 6.57 8.74
C LEU A 149 4.81 7.05 9.19
N THR A 150 3.94 7.26 8.21
CA THR A 150 2.57 7.71 8.43
C THR A 150 1.62 6.51 8.51
N TYR A 151 0.70 6.51 9.47
CA TYR A 151 -0.46 5.62 9.47
C TYR A 151 -1.71 6.31 10.01
N GLY A 152 -2.88 5.79 9.66
CA GLY A 152 -4.17 6.31 10.10
C GLY A 152 -4.91 5.33 10.99
N THR A 153 -5.64 5.85 11.97
CA THR A 153 -6.54 5.05 12.81
C THR A 153 -7.93 5.67 12.88
N CYS A 154 -8.96 4.83 12.99
CA CYS A 154 -10.33 5.24 13.29
C CYS A 154 -10.88 4.34 14.39
N TYR A 155 -11.12 4.90 15.58
CA TYR A 155 -11.70 4.20 16.71
C TYR A 155 -13.19 4.52 16.83
N ILE A 156 -14.01 3.48 17.02
CA ILE A 156 -15.45 3.57 17.22
C ILE A 156 -15.77 2.91 18.55
N LYS A 157 -16.27 3.69 19.50
CA LYS A 157 -16.60 3.22 20.84
C LYS A 157 -17.89 2.38 20.82
N GLY A 158 -17.82 1.18 21.40
CA GLY A 158 -18.98 0.38 21.75
C GLY A 158 -19.24 0.39 23.26
N GLU A 159 -20.24 -0.39 23.70
CA GLU A 159 -20.55 -0.60 25.13
C GLU A 159 -19.37 -1.22 25.90
N SER A 160 -18.62 -2.11 25.25
CA SER A 160 -17.48 -2.83 25.79
C SER A 160 -16.15 -2.21 25.36
N ASP A 161 -15.16 -2.28 26.24
CA ASP A 161 -13.76 -1.93 25.97
C ASP A 161 -13.03 -2.99 25.14
N GLN A 162 -13.63 -4.17 24.94
CA GLN A 162 -13.10 -5.19 24.03
C GLN A 162 -13.23 -4.72 22.58
N GLU A 163 -12.18 -4.92 21.80
CA GLU A 163 -12.04 -4.39 20.44
C GLU A 163 -12.10 -5.48 19.36
N ILE A 164 -12.76 -5.16 18.25
CA ILE A 164 -12.58 -5.85 16.97
C ILE A 164 -11.64 -5.01 16.10
N LEU A 165 -10.48 -5.58 15.77
CA LEU A 165 -9.45 -4.91 14.97
C LEU A 165 -9.63 -5.19 13.48
N ILE A 166 -9.80 -4.15 12.68
CA ILE A 166 -9.86 -4.27 11.22
C ILE A 166 -8.68 -3.50 10.65
N SER A 167 -7.84 -4.15 9.85
CA SER A 167 -6.67 -3.50 9.25
C SER A 167 -6.63 -3.70 7.74
N CYS A 168 -6.12 -2.72 7.01
CA CYS A 168 -5.77 -2.85 5.61
C CYS A 168 -4.48 -2.07 5.33
N HIS A 169 -3.69 -2.58 4.37
CA HIS A 169 -2.44 -1.93 4.02
C HIS A 169 -2.62 -0.82 2.99
N ILE A 170 -1.94 0.30 3.20
CA ILE A 170 -2.05 1.52 2.37
C ILE A 170 -0.76 1.88 1.62
N CYS A 171 0.12 0.89 1.41
CA CYS A 171 1.44 1.13 0.80
C CYS A 171 1.53 0.88 -0.71
N HIS A 172 0.54 0.23 -1.32
CA HIS A 172 0.60 -0.09 -2.76
C HIS A 172 0.14 1.13 -3.59
N PRO A 173 0.82 1.47 -4.70
CA PRO A 173 0.52 2.64 -5.52
C PRO A 173 -0.71 2.40 -6.41
N SER A 174 -0.65 2.62 -7.74
CA SER A 174 -1.79 2.50 -8.65
C SER A 174 -2.20 1.06 -8.97
N LEU A 175 -2.60 0.31 -7.94
CA LEU A 175 -3.13 -1.05 -8.03
C LEU A 175 -4.49 -1.14 -7.32
N CYS A 176 -5.49 -1.71 -8.00
CA CYS A 176 -6.87 -1.68 -7.50
C CYS A 176 -7.14 -2.77 -6.46
N ASN A 177 -7.04 -4.04 -6.84
CA ASN A 177 -7.44 -5.13 -5.93
C ASN A 177 -6.48 -5.27 -4.74
N ASP A 178 -5.18 -5.02 -4.96
CA ASP A 178 -4.14 -4.97 -3.94
C ASP A 178 -3.54 -3.54 -3.86
N ASN A 179 -4.03 -2.64 -3.00
CA ASN A 179 -5.10 -2.86 -2.03
C ASN A 179 -6.06 -1.68 -1.87
N LEU A 180 -6.32 -0.91 -2.94
CA LEU A 180 -7.37 0.11 -2.90
C LEU A 180 -8.75 -0.50 -2.57
N SER A 181 -8.99 -1.75 -2.97
CA SER A 181 -10.19 -2.50 -2.61
C SER A 181 -10.38 -2.59 -1.09
N GLY A 182 -9.34 -2.99 -0.34
CA GLY A 182 -9.37 -3.08 1.11
C GLY A 182 -9.50 -1.72 1.78
N ILE A 183 -8.80 -0.70 1.27
CA ILE A 183 -8.95 0.68 1.76
C ILE A 183 -10.40 1.15 1.65
N ALA A 184 -11.02 0.97 0.48
CA ALA A 184 -12.38 1.40 0.24
C ALA A 184 -13.38 0.61 1.08
N LEU A 185 -13.25 -0.71 1.17
CA LEU A 185 -14.13 -1.54 2.00
C LEU A 185 -14.03 -1.14 3.48
N SER A 186 -12.82 -1.05 4.03
CA SER A 186 -12.61 -0.65 5.43
C SER A 186 -13.15 0.75 5.72
N THR A 187 -12.96 1.71 4.81
CA THR A 187 -13.48 3.08 4.95
C THR A 187 -15.00 3.10 5.05
N PHE A 188 -15.68 2.40 4.13
CA PHE A 188 -17.15 2.38 4.12
C PHE A 188 -17.74 1.51 5.23
N LEU A 189 -17.05 0.44 5.64
CA LEU A 189 -17.44 -0.36 6.80
C LEU A 189 -17.37 0.48 8.08
N ALA A 190 -16.26 1.21 8.30
CA ALA A 190 -16.16 2.14 9.43
C ALA A 190 -17.26 3.20 9.39
N LYS A 191 -17.55 3.77 8.20
CA LYS A 191 -18.63 4.74 8.03
C LYS A 191 -19.99 4.18 8.44
N THR A 192 -20.28 2.94 8.06
CA THR A 192 -21.54 2.27 8.44
C THR A 192 -21.60 1.97 9.94
N LEU A 193 -20.55 1.39 10.52
CA LEU A 193 -20.53 1.01 11.94
C LEU A 193 -20.67 2.22 12.88
N ARG A 194 -20.19 3.40 12.49
CA ARG A 194 -20.38 4.64 13.26
C ARG A 194 -21.85 5.07 13.41
N LEU A 195 -22.75 4.53 12.60
CA LEU A 195 -24.19 4.81 12.64
C LEU A 195 -24.99 3.72 13.35
N THR A 196 -24.31 2.76 13.97
CA THR A 196 -24.93 1.61 14.65
C THR A 196 -24.62 1.61 16.13
N SER A 197 -25.53 1.06 16.94
CA SER A 197 -25.23 0.74 18.35
C SER A 197 -24.38 -0.53 18.39
N LEU A 198 -23.19 -0.45 18.98
CA LEU A 198 -22.19 -1.51 18.95
C LEU A 198 -21.93 -2.02 20.37
N HIS A 199 -21.96 -3.35 20.53
CA HIS A 199 -21.51 -3.96 21.78
C HIS A 199 -19.98 -3.86 21.94
N TYR A 200 -19.22 -4.35 20.96
CA TYR A 200 -17.76 -4.22 20.96
C TYR A 200 -17.33 -2.85 20.43
N SER A 201 -16.17 -2.38 20.88
CA SER A 201 -15.48 -1.28 20.23
C SER A 201 -14.80 -1.77 18.94
N TYR A 202 -14.62 -0.88 17.96
CA TYR A 202 -13.99 -1.22 16.68
C TYR A 202 -12.82 -0.29 16.42
N ARG A 203 -11.70 -0.86 15.98
CA ARG A 203 -10.52 -0.09 15.58
C ARG A 203 -10.17 -0.42 14.14
N PHE A 204 -10.12 0.61 13.31
CA PHE A 204 -9.65 0.53 11.94
C PHE A 204 -8.22 1.03 11.87
N LEU A 205 -7.33 0.25 11.26
CA LEU A 205 -5.94 0.64 10.99
C LEU A 205 -5.71 0.72 9.48
N PHE A 206 -5.22 1.87 9.04
CA PHE A 206 -4.77 2.14 7.68
C PHE A 206 -3.26 2.33 7.72
N ILE A 207 -2.50 1.27 7.44
CA ILE A 207 -1.07 1.17 7.80
C ILE A 207 -0.22 0.69 6.62
N PRO A 208 1.07 1.04 6.52
CA PRO A 208 1.99 0.36 5.60
C PRO A 208 2.09 -1.14 5.93
N GLY A 209 2.08 -2.01 4.91
CA GLY A 209 2.19 -3.46 5.11
C GLY A 209 3.47 -3.85 5.86
N THR A 210 3.36 -4.80 6.80
CA THR A 210 4.43 -5.26 7.70
C THR A 210 4.95 -4.18 8.66
N ILE A 211 5.72 -3.20 8.18
CA ILE A 211 6.39 -2.21 9.04
C ILE A 211 5.37 -1.35 9.81
N GLY A 212 4.22 -1.02 9.20
CA GLY A 212 3.16 -0.27 9.86
C GLY A 212 2.44 -1.06 10.95
N SER A 213 2.19 -2.36 10.76
CA SER A 213 1.60 -3.20 11.81
C SER A 213 2.56 -3.42 12.97
N ILE A 214 3.85 -3.60 12.69
CA ILE A 214 4.90 -3.74 13.71
C ILE A 214 5.00 -2.45 14.52
N THR A 215 5.03 -1.30 13.83
CA THR A 215 5.06 0.03 14.46
C THR A 215 3.84 0.25 15.35
N TRP A 216 2.63 -0.04 14.85
CA TRP A 216 1.42 0.12 15.64
C TRP A 216 1.44 -0.76 16.90
N LEU A 217 1.78 -2.05 16.75
CA LEU A 217 1.87 -2.98 17.88
C LEU A 217 2.90 -2.54 18.93
N ALA A 218 4.08 -2.08 18.51
CA ALA A 218 5.13 -1.60 19.42
C ALA A 218 4.70 -0.39 20.24
N LEU A 219 3.87 0.49 19.65
CA LEU A 219 3.38 1.68 20.33
C LEU A 219 2.10 1.43 21.14
N HIS A 220 1.46 0.27 20.99
CA HIS A 220 0.13 -0.03 21.53
C HIS A 220 0.07 -1.38 22.27
N GLU A 221 1.19 -1.88 22.81
CA GLU A 221 1.26 -3.18 23.48
C GLU A 221 0.17 -3.35 24.56
N GLY A 222 -0.06 -2.31 25.36
CA GLY A 222 -1.09 -2.31 26.40
C GLY A 222 -2.54 -2.42 25.87
N GLN A 223 -2.79 -2.06 24.60
CA GLN A 223 -4.10 -2.18 23.96
C GLN A 223 -4.33 -3.56 23.35
N VAL A 224 -3.26 -4.32 23.07
CA VAL A 224 -3.37 -5.64 22.43
C VAL A 224 -4.23 -6.61 23.24
N SER A 225 -4.17 -6.53 24.57
CA SER A 225 -4.98 -7.36 25.48
C SER A 225 -6.49 -7.13 25.36
N LYS A 226 -6.91 -5.99 24.78
CA LYS A 226 -8.32 -5.67 24.54
C LYS A 226 -8.83 -6.23 23.22
N ILE A 227 -7.96 -6.66 22.31
CA ILE A 227 -8.36 -7.15 20.98
C ILE A 227 -8.95 -8.55 21.11
N LYS A 228 -10.27 -8.63 20.95
CA LYS A 228 -11.01 -9.89 21.01
C LYS A 228 -10.90 -10.70 19.72
N ALA A 229 -10.89 -10.01 18.58
CA ALA A 229 -10.75 -10.59 17.25
C ALA A 229 -10.23 -9.56 16.27
N GLY A 230 -9.78 -10.01 15.09
CA GLY A 230 -9.45 -9.09 14.01
C GLY A 230 -9.45 -9.71 12.62
N ILE A 231 -9.52 -8.82 11.62
CA ILE A 231 -9.54 -9.15 10.19
C ILE A 231 -8.57 -8.23 9.45
N VAL A 232 -7.75 -8.81 8.59
CA VAL A 232 -6.97 -8.07 7.58
C VAL A 232 -7.75 -8.09 6.28
N VAL A 233 -8.04 -6.92 5.72
CA VAL A 233 -8.83 -6.76 4.50
C VAL A 233 -7.91 -6.49 3.31
N THR A 234 -7.91 -7.41 2.36
CA THR A 234 -7.15 -7.28 1.10
C THR A 234 -7.76 -8.10 -0.02
N GLY A 235 -7.62 -7.64 -1.27
CA GLY A 235 -8.07 -8.42 -2.44
C GLY A 235 -9.59 -8.63 -2.49
N VAL A 236 -10.37 -7.60 -2.18
CA VAL A 236 -11.83 -7.68 -1.98
C VAL A 236 -12.65 -6.99 -3.08
N GLY A 237 -12.06 -6.78 -4.25
CA GLY A 237 -12.64 -5.97 -5.32
C GLY A 237 -12.80 -6.65 -6.68
N ASP A 238 -12.31 -7.89 -6.85
CA ASP A 238 -12.50 -8.64 -8.09
C ASP A 238 -13.79 -9.48 -8.08
N SER A 239 -14.09 -10.12 -9.22
CA SER A 239 -15.31 -10.91 -9.41
C SER A 239 -15.20 -12.36 -8.90
N GLY A 240 -14.08 -12.74 -8.31
CA GLY A 240 -13.84 -14.06 -7.74
C GLY A 240 -14.63 -14.31 -6.45
N PRO A 241 -14.61 -15.56 -5.95
CA PRO A 241 -15.26 -15.92 -4.70
C PRO A 241 -14.53 -15.32 -3.49
N VAL A 242 -15.26 -15.11 -2.39
CA VAL A 242 -14.65 -14.66 -1.13
C VAL A 242 -13.76 -15.76 -0.57
N THR A 243 -12.51 -15.40 -0.29
CA THR A 243 -11.54 -16.29 0.36
C THR A 243 -11.28 -15.84 1.79
N TYR A 244 -11.37 -16.78 2.74
CA TYR A 244 -11.08 -16.51 4.15
C TYR A 244 -9.83 -17.26 4.61
N LYS A 245 -8.79 -16.51 4.99
CA LYS A 245 -7.63 -17.05 5.70
C LYS A 245 -7.89 -17.02 7.19
N LYS A 246 -7.95 -18.21 7.79
CA LYS A 246 -8.20 -18.39 9.23
C LYS A 246 -7.10 -17.81 10.11
N SER A 247 -7.45 -17.55 11.36
CA SER A 247 -6.50 -17.28 12.42
C SER A 247 -5.55 -18.47 12.63
N ARG A 248 -4.43 -18.26 13.33
CA ARG A 248 -3.50 -19.34 13.70
C ARG A 248 -4.17 -20.45 14.52
N GLN A 249 -5.19 -20.12 15.31
CA GLN A 249 -5.93 -21.10 16.11
C GLN A 249 -6.87 -21.95 15.24
N GLY A 250 -7.31 -21.43 14.09
CA GLY A 250 -8.13 -22.14 13.11
C GLY A 250 -9.60 -22.35 13.49
N ASN A 251 -9.97 -22.10 14.74
CA ASN A 251 -11.32 -22.28 15.29
C ASN A 251 -11.72 -21.17 16.29
N ALA A 252 -11.02 -20.03 16.27
CA ALA A 252 -11.36 -18.89 17.12
C ALA A 252 -12.80 -18.42 16.83
N GLU A 253 -13.36 -17.61 17.72
CA GLU A 253 -14.72 -17.07 17.55
C GLU A 253 -14.94 -16.41 16.19
N ILE A 254 -13.95 -15.62 15.72
CA ILE A 254 -13.98 -14.99 14.40
C ILE A 254 -13.95 -16.01 13.26
N ASP A 255 -13.20 -17.11 13.39
CA ASP A 255 -13.15 -18.16 12.37
C ASP A 255 -14.51 -18.84 12.25
N ARG A 256 -15.17 -19.13 13.39
CA ARG A 256 -16.50 -19.75 13.42
C ARG A 256 -17.55 -18.81 12.84
N ALA A 257 -17.53 -17.54 13.21
CA ALA A 257 -18.44 -16.52 12.68
C ALA A 257 -18.29 -16.37 11.16
N PHE A 258 -17.07 -16.24 10.65
CA PHE A 258 -16.83 -16.06 9.22
C PHE A 258 -17.25 -17.29 8.40
N ASN A 259 -16.92 -18.50 8.88
CA ASN A 259 -17.36 -19.74 8.23
C ASN A 259 -18.89 -19.89 8.23
N TYR A 260 -19.57 -19.46 9.30
CA TYR A 260 -21.03 -19.47 9.34
C TYR A 260 -21.62 -18.52 8.29
N VAL A 261 -21.08 -17.30 8.18
CA VAL A 261 -21.52 -16.32 7.16
C VAL A 261 -21.30 -16.86 5.75
N LEU A 262 -20.12 -17.39 5.42
CA LEU A 262 -19.84 -17.94 4.09
C LEU A 262 -20.78 -19.08 3.69
N LYS A 263 -21.05 -20.00 4.63
CA LYS A 263 -21.98 -21.12 4.41
C LYS A 263 -23.41 -20.65 4.17
N THR A 264 -23.86 -19.65 4.91
CA THR A 264 -25.24 -19.15 4.83
C THR A 264 -25.46 -18.17 3.69
N SER A 265 -24.40 -17.49 3.22
CA SER A 265 -24.47 -16.57 2.08
C SER A 265 -24.38 -17.26 0.71
N GLY A 266 -24.22 -18.59 0.67
CA GLY A 266 -24.02 -19.33 -0.57
C GLY A 266 -22.66 -19.09 -1.24
N GLN A 267 -21.66 -18.64 -0.47
CA GLN A 267 -20.29 -18.36 -0.95
C GLN A 267 -19.22 -19.30 -0.35
N ALA A 268 -19.66 -20.47 0.14
CA ALA A 268 -18.79 -21.50 0.69
C ALA A 268 -18.26 -22.47 -0.37
#